data_AF-A0A934D2Q5-F1
#
_entry.id   AF-A0A934D2Q5-F1
#
_cell.length_a   1.000
_cell.length_b   1.000
_cell.length_c   1.000
_cell.angle_alpha   90.00
_cell.angle_beta   90.00
_cell.angle_gamma   90.00
#
_symmetry.space_group_name_H-M   'P 1'
#
loop_
_entity.id
_entity.type
_entity.pdbx_description
1 polymer ?
#
loop_
_entity_poly.entity_id
_entity_poly.type
_entity_poly.pdbx_seq_one_letter_code
_entity_poly.pdbx_strand_id
1 'polypeptide(L)'
;MLGIALLVACGAWQGSGEELGAACMDCHGELVEAWRASPMGRALRPLAAAELADLAPVADPRTGFRYALERRGERGFVVEEWLGPDGRSVAEARNEAELAFAIGAGVADTSYAALRGGRWWFAPLEVLSASATAPRHAVFAPGQMTKPGLRLDVAISDECLACHTDALPPERFPSNLAPSSAWTPRGPDCGHCHPAAAAHAEHQSSNATGPDPIVAAALRTPIERVSSCARCHLQGDARVPLANDPSLARAPGGDLLAKLAVFTGSDANGEIPFVSQTERMVESVCFTASLAREGRALTCETCHDPHRSVFETRERERVRAACTRCHASDEAAVLGRDAPCSEPLARRATKACVDCHARRTAPFDVADVEIFDHKIERKPLAPSKLAAIRVKQSRGGELKRFRWPGRPVPLDGDPGLELLGLVGADQAERALALVDAKPDAAVERLAIYHHTRGGLLESARRFEDARKAYLRAKLLDAGSAATRINLGLVLAQCGKASDGLAELDAVVREHPASDGALRNRALVKLALGDAAGARADLEAAHALLASAATARGLAEIARRENDRAAHERWLAAARALDPVGR
;
A
#
# COMPACT_ATOMS: atom_id res chain seq x y z
N MET A 1 -17.13 -57.57 -22.62
CA MET A 1 -16.23 -57.45 -21.45
C MET A 1 -14.89 -56.88 -21.89
N LEU A 2 -14.81 -55.57 -22.07
CA LEU A 2 -13.55 -54.83 -22.21
C LEU A 2 -13.80 -53.45 -21.58
N GLY A 3 -13.31 -53.27 -20.37
CA GLY A 3 -13.38 -52.02 -19.62
C GLY A 3 -12.25 -51.10 -20.07
N ILE A 4 -12.63 -49.89 -20.46
CA ILE A 4 -11.74 -48.79 -20.82
C ILE A 4 -11.26 -48.12 -19.52
N ALA A 5 -9.94 -48.06 -19.34
CA ALA A 5 -9.28 -47.33 -18.28
C ALA A 5 -9.46 -45.82 -18.51
N LEU A 6 -10.05 -45.12 -17.54
CA LEU A 6 -10.04 -43.66 -17.46
C LEU A 6 -8.73 -43.20 -16.81
N LEU A 7 -7.92 -42.53 -17.61
CA LEU A 7 -6.82 -41.67 -17.17
C LEU A 7 -7.40 -40.50 -16.35
N VAL A 8 -7.09 -40.46 -15.07
CA VAL A 8 -7.30 -39.28 -14.23
C VAL A 8 -6.25 -38.25 -14.63
N ALA A 9 -6.66 -37.29 -15.45
CA ALA A 9 -5.91 -36.05 -15.63
C ALA A 9 -5.99 -35.25 -14.33
N CYS A 10 -4.83 -34.89 -13.77
CA CYS A 10 -4.73 -33.89 -12.71
C CYS A 10 -5.39 -32.60 -13.19
N GLY A 11 -6.58 -32.31 -12.65
CA GLY A 11 -7.23 -31.03 -12.79
C GLY A 11 -6.49 -30.00 -11.97
N ALA A 12 -6.09 -28.91 -12.63
CA ALA A 12 -5.65 -27.69 -11.98
C ALA A 12 -6.69 -27.23 -10.95
N TRP A 13 -6.24 -26.93 -9.74
CA TRP A 13 -7.04 -26.28 -8.71
C TRP A 13 -7.62 -24.97 -9.26
N GLN A 14 -8.92 -24.97 -9.53
CA GLN A 14 -9.74 -23.79 -9.77
C GLN A 14 -10.60 -23.59 -8.53
N GLY A 15 -10.00 -23.01 -7.48
CA GLY A 15 -10.69 -22.68 -6.24
C GLY A 15 -11.39 -21.32 -6.32
N SER A 16 -12.71 -21.34 -6.42
CA SER A 16 -13.58 -20.20 -6.12
C SER A 16 -13.63 -19.99 -4.60
N GLY A 17 -13.20 -18.84 -4.10
CA GLY A 17 -13.52 -18.35 -2.76
C GLY A 17 -13.17 -19.25 -1.57
N GLU A 18 -11.92 -19.70 -1.45
CA GLU A 18 -11.48 -20.37 -0.22
C GLU A 18 -11.57 -19.45 1.00
N GLU A 19 -12.18 -19.95 2.07
CA GLU A 19 -12.21 -19.26 3.36
C GLU A 19 -10.81 -19.22 3.99
N LEU A 20 -10.52 -18.14 4.72
CA LEU A 20 -9.26 -17.94 5.44
C LEU A 20 -8.88 -19.17 6.28
N GLY A 21 -7.78 -19.84 5.98
CA GLY A 21 -7.28 -20.96 6.77
C GLY A 21 -8.11 -22.24 6.67
N ALA A 22 -8.98 -22.38 5.66
CA ALA A 22 -9.84 -23.57 5.48
C ALA A 22 -9.02 -24.87 5.50
N ALA A 23 -7.92 -24.94 4.74
CA ALA A 23 -7.04 -26.10 4.69
C ALA A 23 -6.32 -26.41 6.03
N CYS A 24 -6.33 -25.46 6.97
CA CYS A 24 -5.67 -25.59 8.27
C CYS A 24 -6.64 -25.95 9.40
N MET A 25 -7.95 -25.78 9.19
CA MET A 25 -8.98 -25.84 10.22
C MET A 25 -9.03 -27.20 10.93
N ASP A 26 -8.90 -28.28 10.16
CA ASP A 26 -9.08 -29.64 10.68
C ASP A 26 -7.98 -30.03 11.69
N CYS A 27 -6.78 -29.47 11.58
CA CYS A 27 -5.65 -29.76 12.46
C CYS A 27 -5.33 -28.62 13.44
N HIS A 28 -5.69 -27.37 13.11
CA HIS A 28 -5.31 -26.17 13.84
C HIS A 28 -6.50 -25.26 14.21
N GLY A 29 -7.70 -25.83 14.36
CA GLY A 29 -8.96 -25.09 14.53
C GLY A 29 -8.90 -23.91 15.49
N GLU A 30 -8.37 -24.08 16.71
CA GLU A 30 -8.28 -22.98 17.69
C GLU A 30 -7.41 -21.80 17.20
N LEU A 31 -6.31 -22.08 16.49
CA LEU A 31 -5.45 -21.04 15.94
C LEU A 31 -6.12 -20.34 14.77
N VAL A 32 -6.81 -21.08 13.90
CA VAL A 32 -7.50 -20.49 12.74
C VAL A 32 -8.66 -19.61 13.19
N GLU A 33 -9.47 -20.06 14.16
CA GLU A 33 -10.55 -19.25 14.73
C GLU A 33 -10.02 -17.96 15.37
N ALA A 34 -8.94 -18.07 16.15
CA ALA A 34 -8.31 -16.91 16.76
C ALA A 34 -7.76 -15.92 15.73
N TRP A 35 -7.12 -16.43 14.66
CA TRP A 35 -6.57 -15.61 13.59
C TRP A 35 -7.67 -14.91 12.79
N ARG A 36 -8.74 -15.62 12.40
CA ARG A 36 -9.93 -15.05 11.75
C ARG A 36 -10.54 -13.92 12.59
N ALA A 37 -10.49 -14.04 13.91
CA ALA A 37 -10.96 -13.03 14.86
C ALA A 37 -9.92 -11.92 15.17
N SER A 38 -8.68 -12.04 14.71
CA SER A 38 -7.63 -11.05 14.96
C SER A 38 -7.75 -9.83 14.02
N PRO A 39 -7.16 -8.69 14.39
CA PRO A 39 -7.04 -7.56 13.48
C PRO A 39 -6.30 -7.88 12.16
N MET A 40 -5.27 -8.74 12.20
CA MET A 40 -4.53 -9.11 11.00
C MET A 40 -5.39 -9.94 10.05
N GLY A 41 -6.08 -10.97 10.54
CA GLY A 41 -7.00 -11.79 9.72
C GLY A 41 -8.17 -11.00 9.12
N ARG A 42 -8.48 -9.80 9.65
CA ARG A 42 -9.47 -8.86 9.13
C ARG A 42 -8.87 -7.60 8.49
N ALA A 43 -7.57 -7.59 8.16
CA ALA A 43 -6.91 -6.42 7.58
C ALA A 43 -7.50 -5.99 6.21
N LEU A 44 -8.24 -6.88 5.56
CA LEU A 44 -9.09 -6.60 4.41
C LEU A 44 -10.33 -7.49 4.47
N ARG A 45 -11.51 -6.92 4.19
CA ARG A 45 -12.78 -7.64 4.36
C ARG A 45 -13.86 -7.10 3.44
N PRO A 46 -14.92 -7.89 3.15
CA PRO A 46 -16.12 -7.35 2.54
C PRO A 46 -16.65 -6.16 3.35
N LEU A 47 -17.24 -5.20 2.65
CA LEU A 47 -17.90 -4.06 3.29
C LEU A 47 -19.06 -4.57 4.15
N ALA A 48 -19.13 -4.12 5.40
CA ALA A 48 -20.29 -4.36 6.24
C ALA A 48 -21.13 -3.08 6.27
N ALA A 49 -22.12 -2.92 5.39
CA ALA A 49 -22.80 -1.63 5.17
C ALA A 49 -23.41 -0.99 6.44
N ALA A 50 -23.76 -1.79 7.46
CA ALA A 50 -24.17 -1.30 8.78
C ALA A 50 -23.11 -0.41 9.46
N GLU A 51 -21.84 -0.58 9.11
CA GLU A 51 -20.74 0.23 9.62
C GLU A 51 -20.79 1.69 9.16
N LEU A 52 -21.56 2.00 8.11
CA LEU A 52 -21.71 3.36 7.58
C LEU A 52 -22.85 4.13 8.25
N ALA A 53 -23.59 3.51 9.17
CA ALA A 53 -24.71 4.14 9.86
C ALA A 53 -24.25 5.25 10.82
N ASP A 54 -25.07 6.30 10.93
CA ASP A 54 -24.92 7.42 11.86
C ASP A 54 -23.60 8.20 11.74
N LEU A 55 -22.98 8.18 10.56
CA LEU A 55 -21.79 8.96 10.27
C LEU A 55 -22.17 10.34 9.72
N ALA A 56 -21.70 11.40 10.37
CA ALA A 56 -21.89 12.77 9.89
C ALA A 56 -21.10 13.02 8.60
N PRO A 57 -21.66 13.77 7.62
CA PRO A 57 -20.91 14.23 6.46
C PRO A 57 -19.73 15.13 6.85
N VAL A 58 -18.68 15.10 6.05
CA VAL A 58 -17.46 15.89 6.25
C VAL A 58 -17.34 16.94 5.13
N ALA A 59 -17.30 18.22 5.50
CA ALA A 59 -17.10 19.32 4.55
C ALA A 59 -15.62 19.70 4.44
N ASP A 60 -15.14 19.92 3.22
CA ASP A 60 -13.81 20.45 2.92
C ASP A 60 -13.93 21.93 2.51
N PRO A 61 -13.84 22.88 3.46
CA PRO A 61 -13.98 24.31 3.15
C PRO A 61 -12.88 24.83 2.20
N ARG A 62 -11.77 24.09 2.04
CA ARG A 62 -10.66 24.46 1.13
C ARG A 62 -11.04 24.24 -0.33
N THR A 63 -12.03 23.39 -0.60
CA THR A 63 -12.44 23.01 -1.95
C THR A 63 -13.92 23.23 -2.24
N GLY A 64 -14.73 23.49 -1.20
CA GLY A 64 -16.19 23.61 -1.30
C GLY A 64 -16.90 22.26 -1.41
N PHE A 65 -16.19 21.13 -1.39
CA PHE A 65 -16.82 19.81 -1.44
C PHE A 65 -17.31 19.37 -0.06
N ARG A 66 -18.39 18.58 -0.06
CA ARG A 66 -18.88 17.81 1.08
C ARG A 66 -18.91 16.35 0.68
N TYR A 67 -18.51 15.50 1.62
CA TYR A 67 -18.44 14.06 1.43
C TYR A 67 -19.29 13.35 2.49
N ALA A 68 -19.96 12.28 2.11
CA ALA A 68 -20.73 11.44 3.02
C ALA A 68 -20.52 9.96 2.68
N LEU A 69 -20.57 9.11 3.72
CA LEU A 69 -20.67 7.67 3.57
C LEU A 69 -22.15 7.30 3.78
N GLU A 70 -22.77 6.72 2.76
CA GLU A 70 -24.19 6.40 2.77
C GLU A 70 -24.42 4.89 2.70
N ARG A 71 -25.30 4.39 3.57
CA ARG A 71 -25.84 3.04 3.48
C ARG A 71 -27.11 3.04 2.63
N ARG A 72 -27.19 2.15 1.65
CA ARG A 72 -28.38 1.91 0.83
C ARG A 72 -28.67 0.40 0.79
N GLY A 73 -29.45 -0.08 1.75
CA GLY A 73 -29.64 -1.52 1.99
C GLY A 73 -28.35 -2.18 2.48
N GLU A 74 -27.90 -3.21 1.76
CA GLU A 74 -26.64 -3.92 2.02
C GLU A 74 -25.43 -3.34 1.25
N ARG A 75 -25.65 -2.26 0.49
CA ARG A 75 -24.60 -1.57 -0.27
C ARG A 75 -24.21 -0.28 0.44
N GLY A 76 -22.95 0.12 0.28
CA GLY A 76 -22.43 1.39 0.76
C GLY A 76 -21.92 2.25 -0.38
N PHE A 77 -22.00 3.56 -0.22
CA PHE A 77 -21.58 4.54 -1.20
C PHE A 77 -20.78 5.64 -0.53
N VAL A 78 -19.77 6.15 -1.22
CA VAL A 78 -19.24 7.48 -0.94
C VAL A 78 -19.89 8.47 -1.90
N VAL A 79 -20.44 9.54 -1.35
CA VAL A 79 -21.08 10.62 -2.09
C VAL A 79 -20.22 11.86 -1.94
N GLU A 80 -19.93 12.51 -3.07
CA GLU A 80 -19.28 13.82 -3.11
C GLU A 80 -20.22 14.85 -3.74
N GLU A 81 -20.32 16.01 -3.11
CA GLU A 81 -21.17 17.11 -3.54
C GLU A 81 -20.38 18.40 -3.47
N TRP A 82 -20.33 19.15 -4.56
CA TRP A 82 -19.82 20.51 -4.51
C TRP A 82 -20.89 21.46 -3.97
N LEU A 83 -20.55 22.19 -2.92
CA LEU A 83 -21.34 23.27 -2.37
C LEU A 83 -20.95 24.55 -3.12
N GLY A 84 -21.92 25.16 -3.81
CA GLY A 84 -21.73 26.42 -4.48
C GLY A 84 -21.39 27.57 -3.51
N PRO A 85 -21.09 28.77 -4.02
CA PRO A 85 -20.73 29.92 -3.18
C PRO A 85 -21.81 30.31 -2.15
N ASP A 86 -23.06 29.93 -2.38
CA ASP A 86 -24.20 30.13 -1.48
C ASP A 86 -24.36 29.01 -0.43
N GLY A 87 -23.42 28.05 -0.41
CA GLY A 87 -23.43 26.89 0.48
C GLY A 87 -24.43 25.80 0.09
N ARG A 88 -25.06 25.89 -1.08
CA ARG A 88 -26.05 24.90 -1.55
C ARG A 88 -25.41 23.87 -2.47
N SER A 89 -25.92 22.64 -2.41
CA SER A 89 -25.49 21.57 -3.31
C SER A 89 -25.82 21.92 -4.76
N VAL A 90 -24.84 21.79 -5.65
CA VAL A 90 -25.04 21.94 -7.09
C VAL A 90 -25.23 20.55 -7.69
N ALA A 91 -26.44 20.27 -8.16
CA ALA A 91 -26.83 18.94 -8.63
C ALA A 91 -25.90 18.37 -9.73
N GLU A 92 -25.41 19.24 -10.61
CA GLU A 92 -24.50 18.87 -11.71
C GLU A 92 -23.08 18.51 -11.23
N ALA A 93 -22.73 18.85 -9.99
CA ALA A 93 -21.44 18.59 -9.36
C ALA A 93 -21.58 17.63 -8.16
N ARG A 94 -22.55 16.71 -8.25
CA ARG A 94 -22.71 15.57 -7.35
C ARG A 94 -22.26 14.29 -8.06
N ASN A 95 -21.34 13.56 -7.44
CA ASN A 95 -20.97 12.21 -7.88
C ASN A 95 -21.09 11.22 -6.72
N GLU A 96 -21.13 9.94 -7.07
CA GLU A 96 -21.10 8.86 -6.11
C GLU A 96 -20.32 7.67 -6.67
N ALA A 97 -19.71 6.91 -5.76
CA ALA A 97 -19.06 5.65 -6.07
C ALA A 97 -19.48 4.61 -5.03
N GLU A 98 -19.76 3.40 -5.50
CA GLU A 98 -20.04 2.28 -4.61
C GLU A 98 -18.77 1.86 -3.88
N LEU A 99 -18.88 1.55 -2.60
CA LEU A 99 -17.80 1.00 -1.80
C LEU A 99 -17.75 -0.52 -2.02
N ALA A 100 -16.60 -1.02 -2.47
CA ALA A 100 -16.39 -2.42 -2.80
C ALA A 100 -15.98 -3.25 -1.56
N PHE A 101 -15.06 -2.75 -0.75
CA PHE A 101 -14.53 -3.44 0.43
C PHE A 101 -13.90 -2.48 1.43
N ALA A 102 -13.68 -2.98 2.65
CA ALA A 102 -13.02 -2.24 3.72
C ALA A 102 -11.57 -2.72 3.89
N ILE A 103 -10.67 -1.76 4.13
CA ILE A 103 -9.25 -1.93 4.38
C ILE A 103 -9.00 -1.51 5.82
N GLY A 104 -8.44 -2.42 6.62
CA GLY A 104 -8.27 -2.23 8.05
C GLY A 104 -9.26 -3.06 8.88
N ALA A 105 -8.85 -3.33 10.12
CA ALA A 105 -9.50 -4.29 11.00
C ALA A 105 -10.83 -3.81 11.62
N GLY A 106 -11.21 -2.54 11.43
CA GLY A 106 -12.40 -1.96 12.08
C GLY A 106 -12.21 -1.56 13.55
N VAL A 107 -10.96 -1.46 14.03
CA VAL A 107 -10.67 -1.18 15.45
C VAL A 107 -10.40 0.29 15.71
N ALA A 108 -9.42 0.86 15.01
CA ALA A 108 -8.99 2.24 15.19
C ALA A 108 -9.27 3.09 13.95
N ASP A 109 -9.05 2.48 12.79
CA ASP A 109 -9.19 3.10 11.47
C ASP A 109 -9.71 2.07 10.47
N THR A 110 -10.51 2.54 9.52
CA THR A 110 -11.02 1.79 8.38
C THR A 110 -11.10 2.71 7.16
N SER A 111 -10.31 2.37 6.16
CA SER A 111 -10.41 2.97 4.82
C SER A 111 -11.31 2.11 3.93
N TYR A 112 -11.82 2.70 2.86
CA TYR A 112 -12.72 2.00 1.94
C TYR A 112 -12.21 2.08 0.51
N ALA A 113 -12.37 0.98 -0.24
CA ALA A 113 -12.18 0.97 -1.67
C ALA A 113 -13.49 1.38 -2.37
N ALA A 114 -13.45 2.39 -3.22
CA ALA A 114 -14.56 2.87 -4.02
C ALA A 114 -14.38 2.46 -5.50
N LEU A 115 -15.46 2.00 -6.13
CA LEU A 115 -15.49 1.59 -7.53
C LEU A 115 -15.92 2.76 -8.42
N ARG A 116 -15.01 3.24 -9.28
CA ARG A 116 -15.27 4.29 -10.27
C ARG A 116 -14.56 3.98 -11.58
N GLY A 117 -15.29 3.96 -12.69
CA GLY A 117 -14.75 3.63 -14.02
C GLY A 117 -14.21 2.19 -14.11
N GLY A 118 -14.83 1.25 -13.38
CA GLY A 118 -14.35 -0.14 -13.28
C GLY A 118 -13.04 -0.31 -12.51
N ARG A 119 -12.60 0.71 -11.76
CA ARG A 119 -11.34 0.72 -11.01
C ARG A 119 -11.56 1.00 -9.54
N TRP A 120 -10.65 0.49 -8.72
CA TRP A 120 -10.62 0.75 -7.28
C TRP A 120 -9.79 1.99 -6.95
N TRP A 121 -10.37 2.83 -6.11
CA TRP A 121 -9.79 4.07 -5.60
C TRP A 121 -9.97 4.07 -4.09
N PHE A 122 -9.05 4.68 -3.35
CA PHE A 122 -9.32 5.00 -1.95
C PHE A 122 -10.47 6.01 -1.88
N ALA A 123 -11.44 5.75 -1.02
CA ALA A 123 -12.46 6.73 -0.70
C ALA A 123 -11.81 7.96 -0.03
N PRO A 124 -12.34 9.17 -0.25
CA PRO A 124 -11.83 10.39 0.40
C PRO A 124 -12.08 10.43 1.90
N LEU A 125 -12.87 9.50 2.44
CA LEU A 125 -13.21 9.38 3.86
C LEU A 125 -12.78 8.04 4.45
N GLU A 126 -12.40 8.09 5.71
CA GLU A 126 -12.13 6.96 6.60
C GLU A 126 -13.05 7.01 7.81
N VAL A 127 -13.20 5.88 8.50
CA VAL A 127 -13.98 5.79 9.74
C VAL A 127 -13.05 5.47 10.90
N LEU A 128 -12.96 6.42 11.83
CA LEU A 128 -12.11 6.29 13.01
C LEU A 128 -12.91 5.93 14.26
N SER A 129 -12.22 5.28 15.20
CA SER A 129 -12.67 5.09 16.57
C SER A 129 -11.50 5.15 17.53
N ALA A 130 -11.64 5.93 18.61
CA ALA A 130 -10.59 6.02 19.63
C ALA A 130 -10.40 4.72 20.44
N SER A 131 -11.40 3.83 20.44
CA SER A 131 -11.35 2.51 21.05
C SER A 131 -12.46 1.59 20.52
N ALA A 132 -12.42 0.30 20.85
CA ALA A 132 -13.47 -0.64 20.47
C ALA A 132 -14.89 -0.24 20.94
N THR A 133 -15.01 0.64 21.95
CA THR A 133 -16.30 1.09 22.51
C THR A 133 -16.59 2.58 22.30
N ALA A 134 -15.69 3.33 21.65
CA ALA A 134 -15.89 4.75 21.40
C ALA A 134 -16.85 4.97 20.21
N PRO A 135 -17.57 6.11 20.17
CA PRO A 135 -18.34 6.50 19.00
C PRO A 135 -17.44 6.60 17.76
N ARG A 136 -17.94 6.07 16.65
CA ARG A 136 -17.26 6.13 15.36
C ARG A 136 -17.62 7.43 14.65
N HIS A 137 -16.69 7.95 13.87
CA HIS A 137 -16.94 9.16 13.07
C HIS A 137 -16.15 9.11 11.77
N ALA A 138 -16.67 9.79 10.74
CA ALA A 138 -15.99 9.93 9.47
C ALA A 138 -14.99 11.08 9.51
N VAL A 139 -13.81 10.86 8.93
CA VAL A 139 -12.77 11.88 8.73
C VAL A 139 -12.23 11.80 7.31
N PHE A 140 -11.48 12.81 6.89
CA PHE A 140 -10.76 12.73 5.62
C PHE A 140 -9.63 11.70 5.69
N ALA A 141 -9.51 10.88 4.65
CA ALA A 141 -8.36 10.00 4.48
C ALA A 141 -7.06 10.83 4.37
N PRO A 142 -5.89 10.32 4.80
CA PRO A 142 -4.62 11.03 4.79
C PRO A 142 -4.27 11.72 3.46
N GLY A 143 -4.58 11.07 2.34
CA GLY A 143 -4.44 11.67 1.00
C GLY A 143 -5.26 12.95 0.85
N GLN A 144 -6.56 12.91 1.13
CA GLN A 144 -7.46 14.07 1.04
C GLN A 144 -7.10 15.17 2.06
N MET A 145 -6.57 14.80 3.23
CA MET A 145 -6.10 15.78 4.22
C MET A 145 -4.89 16.56 3.73
N THR A 146 -3.91 15.85 3.14
CA THR A 146 -2.62 16.40 2.71
C THR A 146 -2.68 17.09 1.36
N LYS A 147 -3.52 16.61 0.44
CA LYS A 147 -3.75 17.21 -0.88
C LYS A 147 -5.26 17.40 -1.12
N PRO A 148 -5.81 18.57 -0.72
CA PRO A 148 -7.24 18.83 -0.82
C PRO A 148 -7.74 18.70 -2.25
N GLY A 149 -8.83 17.98 -2.45
CA GLY A 149 -9.48 17.78 -3.75
C GLY A 149 -8.89 16.67 -4.62
N LEU A 150 -8.15 15.73 -4.01
CA LEU A 150 -7.85 14.44 -4.62
C LEU A 150 -9.10 13.61 -4.92
N ARG A 151 -10.19 13.77 -4.14
CA ARG A 151 -11.48 13.10 -4.38
C ARG A 151 -11.28 11.58 -4.52
N LEU A 152 -11.71 10.99 -5.64
CA LEU A 152 -11.59 9.58 -5.98
C LEU A 152 -10.48 9.34 -7.02
N ASP A 153 -9.31 9.93 -6.80
CA ASP A 153 -8.17 9.85 -7.73
C ASP A 153 -6.91 9.19 -7.12
N VAL A 154 -6.99 8.64 -5.90
CA VAL A 154 -5.89 7.84 -5.31
C VAL A 154 -6.12 6.35 -5.60
N ALA A 155 -5.37 5.80 -6.56
CA ALA A 155 -5.52 4.42 -7.00
C ALA A 155 -5.09 3.43 -5.91
N ILE A 156 -5.84 2.35 -5.73
CA ILE A 156 -5.41 1.21 -4.90
C ILE A 156 -4.56 0.28 -5.77
N SER A 157 -3.28 0.13 -5.43
CA SER A 157 -2.36 -0.75 -6.15
C SER A 157 -2.14 -2.08 -5.42
N ASP A 158 -1.53 -3.05 -6.12
CA ASP A 158 -1.09 -4.31 -5.51
C ASP A 158 -0.09 -4.09 -4.38
N GLU A 159 0.71 -3.02 -4.43
CA GLU A 159 1.62 -2.67 -3.34
C GLU A 159 0.84 -2.30 -2.07
N CYS A 160 -0.24 -1.54 -2.21
CA CYS A 160 -1.13 -1.22 -1.09
C CYS A 160 -1.78 -2.50 -0.53
N LEU A 161 -2.28 -3.38 -1.41
CA LEU A 161 -2.99 -4.59 -1.00
C LEU A 161 -2.07 -5.68 -0.45
N ALA A 162 -0.80 -5.72 -0.84
CA ALA A 162 0.13 -6.80 -0.48
C ALA A 162 0.39 -6.93 1.03
N CYS A 163 0.08 -5.89 1.82
CA CYS A 163 0.15 -5.96 3.28
C CYS A 163 -1.19 -6.38 3.93
N HIS A 164 -2.29 -6.31 3.17
CA HIS A 164 -3.67 -6.43 3.65
C HIS A 164 -4.37 -7.71 3.20
N THR A 165 -3.86 -8.38 2.16
CA THR A 165 -4.41 -9.64 1.67
C THR A 165 -3.31 -10.58 1.19
N ASP A 166 -3.54 -11.89 1.30
CA ASP A 166 -2.73 -12.94 0.68
C ASP A 166 -3.20 -13.27 -0.75
N ALA A 167 -4.45 -12.95 -1.10
CA ALA A 167 -4.99 -13.06 -2.44
C ALA A 167 -5.01 -11.70 -3.12
N LEU A 168 -3.88 -11.31 -3.70
CA LEU A 168 -3.87 -10.17 -4.62
C LEU A 168 -4.87 -10.42 -5.77
N PRO A 169 -5.56 -9.37 -6.26
CA PRO A 169 -6.38 -9.49 -7.45
C PRO A 169 -5.52 -9.96 -8.63
N PRO A 170 -6.09 -10.69 -9.61
CA PRO A 170 -5.34 -11.08 -10.81
C PRO A 170 -4.72 -9.85 -11.47
N GLU A 171 -3.45 -9.96 -11.86
CA GLU A 171 -2.70 -8.86 -12.46
C GLU A 171 -3.42 -8.37 -13.73
N ARG A 172 -3.73 -7.06 -13.75
CA ARG A 172 -4.43 -6.36 -14.82
C ARG A 172 -3.81 -4.99 -15.01
N PHE A 173 -4.05 -4.41 -16.19
CA PHE A 173 -3.62 -3.05 -16.48
C PHE A 173 -4.82 -2.15 -16.87
N PRO A 174 -4.96 -0.96 -16.28
CA PRO A 174 -4.15 -0.40 -15.17
C PRO A 174 -4.23 -1.22 -13.89
N SER A 175 -3.25 -1.08 -12.99
CA SER A 175 -3.08 -1.93 -11.81
C SER A 175 -4.26 -1.90 -10.83
N ASN A 176 -5.07 -0.83 -10.85
CA ASN A 176 -6.25 -0.69 -10.01
C ASN A 176 -7.56 -1.11 -10.72
N LEU A 177 -7.48 -1.78 -11.87
CA LEU A 177 -8.64 -2.29 -12.59
C LEU A 177 -9.30 -3.42 -11.80
N ALA A 178 -10.58 -3.26 -11.45
CA ALA A 178 -11.31 -4.27 -10.72
C ALA A 178 -11.43 -5.57 -11.57
N PRO A 179 -11.31 -6.76 -10.95
CA PRO A 179 -11.42 -8.03 -11.66
C PRO A 179 -12.85 -8.28 -12.15
N SER A 180 -12.98 -9.01 -13.25
CA SER A 180 -14.27 -9.34 -13.89
C SER A 180 -14.96 -10.59 -13.32
N SER A 181 -14.32 -11.31 -12.40
CA SER A 181 -14.80 -12.55 -11.78
C SER A 181 -14.49 -12.57 -10.27
N ALA A 182 -14.93 -13.65 -9.59
CA ALA A 182 -15.02 -13.90 -8.14
C ALA A 182 -13.74 -13.74 -7.29
N TRP A 183 -13.06 -12.59 -7.39
CA TRP A 183 -12.16 -12.17 -6.33
C TRP A 183 -12.99 -11.68 -5.15
N THR A 184 -12.78 -12.29 -4.00
CA THR A 184 -13.45 -11.90 -2.75
C THR A 184 -12.42 -11.28 -1.82
N PRO A 185 -12.68 -10.07 -1.31
CA PRO A 185 -11.78 -9.43 -0.35
C PRO A 185 -11.65 -10.28 0.92
N ARG A 186 -10.42 -10.64 1.29
CA ARG A 186 -10.08 -11.28 2.56
C ARG A 186 -8.74 -10.80 3.12
N GLY A 187 -8.56 -10.93 4.43
CA GLY A 187 -7.30 -10.63 5.10
C GLY A 187 -6.21 -11.67 4.77
N PRO A 188 -4.96 -11.46 5.23
CA PRO A 188 -3.86 -12.38 4.99
C PRO A 188 -4.08 -13.73 5.66
N ASP A 189 -3.79 -14.82 4.96
CA ASP A 189 -3.90 -16.19 5.46
C ASP A 189 -2.59 -16.76 6.02
N CYS A 190 -2.61 -17.99 6.55
CA CYS A 190 -1.48 -18.70 7.15
C CYS A 190 -0.23 -18.70 6.23
N GLY A 191 -0.42 -18.95 4.93
CA GLY A 191 0.64 -18.97 3.93
C GLY A 191 1.32 -17.61 3.70
N HIS A 192 0.71 -16.52 4.17
CA HIS A 192 1.32 -15.19 4.13
C HIS A 192 2.52 -15.10 5.08
N CYS A 193 2.52 -15.84 6.18
CA CYS A 193 3.60 -15.81 7.19
C CYS A 193 4.41 -17.12 7.23
N HIS A 194 3.78 -18.25 6.90
CA HIS A 194 4.38 -19.57 6.91
C HIS A 194 4.79 -20.00 5.49
N PRO A 195 6.10 -20.00 5.15
CA PRO A 195 6.56 -20.50 3.87
C PRO A 195 6.15 -21.96 3.66
N ALA A 196 5.75 -22.31 2.44
CA ALA A 196 5.32 -23.67 2.07
C ALA A 196 4.08 -24.21 2.81
N ALA A 197 3.24 -23.35 3.40
CA ALA A 197 2.01 -23.78 4.10
C ALA A 197 1.06 -24.64 3.25
N ALA A 198 0.84 -24.26 1.98
CA ALA A 198 -0.02 -25.03 1.06
C ALA A 198 0.57 -26.42 0.77
N ALA A 199 1.88 -26.49 0.52
CA ALA A 199 2.58 -27.76 0.29
C ALA A 199 2.57 -28.66 1.54
N HIS A 200 2.61 -28.06 2.74
CA HIS A 200 2.44 -28.77 3.99
C HIS A 200 1.02 -29.35 4.14
N ALA A 201 -0.01 -28.56 3.87
CA ALA A 201 -1.39 -29.04 3.93
C ALA A 201 -1.62 -30.21 2.95
N GLU A 202 -1.07 -30.13 1.74
CA GLU A 202 -1.11 -31.23 0.76
C GLU A 202 -0.30 -32.46 1.22
N HIS A 203 0.89 -32.25 1.79
CA HIS A 203 1.72 -33.33 2.33
C HIS A 203 1.01 -34.11 3.44
N GLN A 204 0.35 -33.40 4.37
CA GLN A 204 -0.39 -34.01 5.48
C GLN A 204 -1.68 -34.68 4.99
N SER A 205 -2.45 -34.04 4.11
CA SER A 205 -3.72 -34.59 3.62
C SER A 205 -3.55 -35.82 2.72
N SER A 206 -2.44 -35.89 1.98
CA SER A 206 -2.08 -37.06 1.15
C SER A 206 -1.37 -38.18 1.92
N ASN A 207 -1.09 -37.99 3.22
CA ASN A 207 -0.23 -38.90 4.01
C ASN A 207 1.11 -39.20 3.31
N ALA A 208 1.70 -38.20 2.66
CA ALA A 208 2.94 -38.39 1.92
C ALA A 208 4.08 -38.81 2.85
N THR A 209 4.94 -39.70 2.36
CA THR A 209 6.16 -40.10 3.08
C THR A 209 7.32 -39.15 2.72
N GLY A 210 8.11 -38.73 3.71
CA GLY A 210 9.24 -37.82 3.50
C GLY A 210 9.24 -36.63 4.47
N PRO A 211 10.21 -35.69 4.33
CA PRO A 211 10.27 -34.52 5.18
C PRO A 211 9.16 -33.52 4.82
N ASP A 212 8.56 -32.94 5.86
CA ASP A 212 7.50 -31.95 5.71
C ASP A 212 8.06 -30.63 5.09
N PRO A 213 7.48 -30.13 3.98
CA PRO A 213 7.93 -28.90 3.33
C PRO A 213 8.01 -27.67 4.25
N ILE A 214 7.08 -27.53 5.21
CA ILE A 214 7.09 -26.36 6.12
C ILE A 214 8.30 -26.38 7.06
N VAL A 215 8.78 -27.57 7.43
CA VAL A 215 9.96 -27.74 8.30
C VAL A 215 11.23 -27.40 7.53
N ALA A 216 11.30 -27.77 6.25
CA ALA A 216 12.42 -27.39 5.38
C ALA A 216 12.49 -25.86 5.20
N ALA A 217 11.33 -25.23 4.99
CA ALA A 217 11.19 -23.79 4.76
C ALA A 217 11.07 -22.94 6.04
N ALA A 218 11.26 -23.55 7.22
CA ALA A 218 11.14 -22.87 8.50
C ALA A 218 12.09 -21.65 8.63
N LEU A 219 11.61 -20.59 9.27
CA LEU A 219 12.41 -19.40 9.57
C LEU A 219 13.37 -19.71 10.72
N ARG A 220 14.68 -19.77 10.45
CA ARG A 220 15.67 -20.31 11.39
C ARG A 220 16.36 -19.24 12.21
N THR A 221 16.50 -18.04 11.66
CA THR A 221 17.21 -16.93 12.31
C THR A 221 16.26 -15.88 12.87
N PRO A 222 16.66 -15.12 13.91
CA PRO A 222 15.87 -14.00 14.41
C PRO A 222 15.52 -12.98 13.32
N ILE A 223 16.45 -12.72 12.40
CA ILE A 223 16.24 -11.77 11.30
C ILE A 223 15.24 -12.30 10.27
N GLU A 224 15.24 -13.59 9.94
CA GLU A 224 14.21 -14.18 9.07
C GLU A 224 12.82 -14.08 9.69
N ARG A 225 12.71 -14.31 11.00
CA ARG A 225 11.44 -14.17 11.75
C ARG A 225 10.94 -12.73 11.76
N VAL A 226 11.82 -11.78 12.11
CA VAL A 226 11.48 -10.34 12.07
C VAL A 226 11.18 -9.88 10.63
N SER A 227 11.88 -10.42 9.64
CA SER A 227 11.65 -10.11 8.22
C SER A 227 10.25 -10.50 7.76
N SER A 228 9.70 -11.60 8.28
CA SER A 228 8.31 -12.01 8.01
C SER A 228 7.32 -10.91 8.41
N CYS A 229 7.49 -10.32 9.61
CA CYS A 229 6.67 -9.22 10.09
C CYS A 229 6.96 -7.90 9.36
N ALA A 230 8.23 -7.62 9.07
CA ALA A 230 8.68 -6.36 8.48
C ALA A 230 8.14 -6.13 7.06
N ARG A 231 7.73 -7.18 6.34
CA ARG A 231 7.05 -7.04 5.04
C ARG A 231 5.86 -6.07 5.11
N CYS A 232 5.12 -6.10 6.22
CA CYS A 232 4.00 -5.19 6.46
C CYS A 232 4.34 -4.12 7.50
N HIS A 233 5.14 -4.42 8.52
CA HIS A 233 5.42 -3.53 9.66
C HIS A 233 6.71 -2.69 9.52
N LEU A 234 7.18 -2.47 8.30
CA LEU A 234 8.33 -1.61 7.95
C LEU A 234 8.02 -0.80 6.69
N GLN A 235 7.06 0.13 6.75
CA GLN A 235 6.58 0.82 5.56
C GLN A 235 7.66 1.71 4.94
N GLY A 236 8.25 2.59 5.74
CA GLY A 236 9.20 3.61 5.27
C GLY A 236 8.56 4.63 4.33
N ASP A 237 9.38 5.52 3.79
CA ASP A 237 8.97 6.54 2.81
C ASP A 237 8.97 6.01 1.38
N ALA A 238 9.82 5.02 1.10
CA ALA A 238 9.90 4.35 -0.20
C ALA A 238 10.39 2.89 -0.06
N ARG A 239 9.90 2.03 -0.96
CA ARG A 239 10.26 0.61 -1.07
C ARG A 239 10.62 0.29 -2.52
N VAL A 240 11.78 -0.32 -2.73
CA VAL A 240 12.31 -0.64 -4.06
C VAL A 240 12.65 -2.12 -4.16
N PRO A 241 11.93 -2.92 -4.95
CA PRO A 241 12.28 -4.31 -5.20
C PRO A 241 13.68 -4.44 -5.83
N LEU A 242 14.46 -5.41 -5.35
CA LEU A 242 15.81 -5.69 -5.85
C LEU A 242 15.82 -6.76 -6.96
N ALA A 243 14.65 -7.08 -7.50
CA ALA A 243 14.44 -8.00 -8.61
C ALA A 243 13.28 -7.51 -9.50
N ASN A 244 13.29 -7.92 -10.77
CA ASN A 244 12.22 -7.57 -11.72
C ASN A 244 10.91 -8.32 -11.45
N ASP A 245 10.97 -9.47 -10.77
CA ASP A 245 9.78 -10.17 -10.31
C ASP A 245 9.36 -9.63 -8.93
N PRO A 246 8.28 -8.82 -8.85
CA PRO A 246 7.82 -8.26 -7.58
C PRO A 246 7.27 -9.32 -6.62
N SER A 247 6.93 -10.53 -7.10
CA SER A 247 6.48 -11.63 -6.23
C SER A 247 7.58 -12.09 -5.28
N LEU A 248 8.85 -12.00 -5.69
CA LEU A 248 9.99 -12.39 -4.86
C LEU A 248 10.13 -11.53 -3.61
N ALA A 249 9.88 -10.22 -3.72
CA ALA A 249 9.87 -9.30 -2.58
C ALA A 249 8.67 -9.54 -1.64
N ARG A 250 7.60 -10.15 -2.16
CA ARG A 250 6.38 -10.47 -1.40
C ARG A 250 6.40 -11.86 -0.78
N ALA A 251 7.24 -12.79 -1.25
CA ALA A 251 7.27 -14.15 -0.72
C ALA A 251 7.81 -14.19 0.74
N PRO A 252 7.16 -14.93 1.66
CA PRO A 252 7.66 -15.11 3.02
C PRO A 252 9.00 -15.84 3.04
N GLY A 253 9.79 -15.60 4.09
CA GLY A 253 11.07 -16.25 4.32
C GLY A 253 12.30 -15.48 3.83
N GLY A 254 13.47 -15.88 4.35
CA GLY A 254 14.73 -15.19 4.12
C GLY A 254 14.82 -13.81 4.77
N ASP A 255 15.90 -13.09 4.48
CA ASP A 255 16.10 -11.69 4.90
C ASP A 255 15.34 -10.75 3.93
N LEU A 256 14.45 -9.92 4.47
CA LEU A 256 13.69 -8.95 3.67
C LEU A 256 14.61 -7.98 2.92
N LEU A 257 15.70 -7.52 3.54
CA LEU A 257 16.60 -6.52 2.96
C LEU A 257 17.51 -7.07 1.86
N ALA A 258 17.52 -8.39 1.67
CA ALA A 258 18.13 -9.01 0.49
C ALA A 258 17.24 -8.90 -0.76
N LYS A 259 15.94 -8.64 -0.58
CA LYS A 259 14.92 -8.63 -1.64
C LYS A 259 14.33 -7.25 -1.88
N LEU A 260 14.34 -6.39 -0.85
CA LEU A 260 13.68 -5.10 -0.85
C LEU A 260 14.58 -4.04 -0.23
N ALA A 261 14.76 -2.94 -0.93
CA ALA A 261 15.36 -1.75 -0.38
C ALA A 261 14.29 -0.85 0.24
N VAL A 262 14.31 -0.68 1.57
CA VAL A 262 13.45 0.29 2.28
C VAL A 262 14.24 1.55 2.62
N PHE A 263 13.61 2.70 2.39
CA PHE A 263 14.11 4.03 2.75
C PHE A 263 13.21 4.63 3.83
N THR A 264 13.81 5.20 4.88
CA THR A 264 13.08 5.90 5.95
C THR A 264 13.56 7.33 6.08
N GLY A 265 12.80 8.16 6.79
CA GLY A 265 13.22 9.53 7.10
C GLY A 265 14.47 9.56 7.97
N SER A 266 15.38 10.48 7.69
CA SER A 266 16.61 10.65 8.50
C SER A 266 16.41 11.53 9.74
N ASP A 267 15.36 12.36 9.77
CA ASP A 267 15.09 13.32 10.83
C ASP A 267 14.63 12.63 12.14
N ALA A 268 15.42 12.75 13.20
CA ALA A 268 15.04 12.26 14.53
C ALA A 268 14.38 13.38 15.35
N ASN A 269 13.05 13.53 15.23
CA ASN A 269 12.27 14.53 15.96
C ASN A 269 11.30 13.92 17.01
N GLY A 270 11.31 12.59 17.15
CA GLY A 270 10.41 11.86 18.06
C GLY A 270 8.99 11.64 17.53
N GLU A 271 8.63 12.16 16.35
CA GLU A 271 7.41 11.76 15.66
C GLU A 271 7.62 10.45 14.92
N ILE A 272 6.58 9.62 14.86
CA ILE A 272 6.65 8.28 14.25
C ILE A 272 5.43 8.05 13.34
N PRO A 273 5.57 7.29 12.24
CA PRO A 273 4.43 6.84 11.46
C PRO A 273 3.66 5.72 12.16
N PHE A 274 2.42 5.50 11.75
CA PHE A 274 1.55 4.43 12.26
C PHE A 274 2.20 3.06 12.04
N VAL A 275 2.79 2.84 10.86
CA VAL A 275 3.50 1.60 10.50
C VAL A 275 5.01 1.79 10.66
N SER A 276 5.47 1.74 11.91
CA SER A 276 6.88 1.97 12.25
C SER A 276 7.45 0.94 13.23
N GLN A 277 6.71 -0.12 13.57
CA GLN A 277 7.05 -1.04 14.65
C GLN A 277 8.46 -1.64 14.46
N THR A 278 8.80 -2.07 13.25
CA THR A 278 10.13 -2.61 12.95
C THR A 278 11.21 -1.52 13.02
N GLU A 279 10.93 -0.35 12.43
CA GLU A 279 11.86 0.77 12.43
C GLU A 279 12.24 1.20 13.84
N ARG A 280 11.23 1.33 14.70
CA ARG A 280 11.39 1.75 16.09
C ARG A 280 12.02 0.65 16.95
N MET A 281 11.68 -0.62 16.71
CA MET A 281 12.26 -1.75 17.44
C MET A 281 13.77 -1.86 17.25
N VAL A 282 14.29 -1.67 16.02
CA VAL A 282 15.74 -1.77 15.77
C VAL A 282 16.55 -0.62 16.37
N GLU A 283 15.90 0.51 16.67
CA GLU A 283 16.52 1.60 17.44
C GLU A 283 16.61 1.30 18.95
N SER A 284 15.90 0.29 19.45
CA SER A 284 15.91 -0.02 20.88
C SER A 284 17.22 -0.69 21.30
N VAL A 285 17.79 -0.18 22.39
CA VAL A 285 18.96 -0.79 23.05
C VAL A 285 18.64 -2.21 23.53
N CYS A 286 17.39 -2.49 23.97
CA CYS A 286 17.04 -3.82 24.44
C CYS A 286 17.05 -4.84 23.29
N PHE A 287 16.51 -4.45 22.12
CA PHE A 287 16.52 -5.28 20.92
C PHE A 287 17.94 -5.54 20.44
N THR A 288 18.72 -4.48 20.20
CA THR A 288 20.10 -4.58 19.71
C THR A 288 20.99 -5.41 20.64
N ALA A 289 20.91 -5.20 21.96
CA ALA A 289 21.65 -5.99 22.93
C ALA A 289 21.17 -7.45 23.01
N SER A 290 19.91 -7.74 22.69
CA SER A 290 19.41 -9.11 22.66
C SER A 290 20.00 -9.92 21.51
N LEU A 291 20.28 -9.28 20.36
CA LEU A 291 20.82 -9.97 19.19
C LEU A 291 22.20 -10.58 19.44
N ALA A 292 22.98 -9.99 20.35
CA ALA A 292 24.28 -10.51 20.76
C ALA A 292 24.20 -11.67 21.79
N ARG A 293 23.01 -11.97 22.33
CA ARG A 293 22.81 -13.02 23.33
C ARG A 293 22.30 -14.30 22.66
N GLU A 294 23.15 -15.31 22.65
CA GLU A 294 22.81 -16.62 22.08
C GLU A 294 21.53 -17.20 22.69
N GLY A 295 20.61 -17.65 21.83
CA GLY A 295 19.31 -18.19 22.22
C GLY A 295 18.33 -17.19 22.85
N ARG A 296 18.66 -15.90 22.93
CA ARG A 296 17.84 -14.85 23.57
C ARG A 296 17.57 -13.64 22.69
N ALA A 297 17.90 -13.71 21.41
CA ALA A 297 17.56 -12.67 20.44
C ALA A 297 16.04 -12.44 20.42
N LEU A 298 15.62 -11.20 20.64
CA LEU A 298 14.21 -10.83 20.59
C LEU A 298 13.71 -10.86 19.14
N THR A 299 12.48 -11.31 18.99
CA THR A 299 11.67 -11.18 17.78
C THR A 299 10.30 -10.62 18.17
N CYS A 300 9.47 -10.24 17.19
CA CYS A 300 8.10 -9.78 17.43
C CYS A 300 7.31 -10.80 18.28
N GLU A 301 7.45 -12.08 17.94
CA GLU A 301 6.78 -13.23 18.60
C GLU A 301 7.24 -13.46 20.06
N THR A 302 8.33 -12.81 20.48
CA THR A 302 8.76 -12.90 21.88
C THR A 302 7.78 -12.18 22.81
N CYS A 303 7.19 -11.07 22.33
CA CYS A 303 6.25 -10.26 23.07
C CYS A 303 4.80 -10.47 22.62
N HIS A 304 4.61 -10.84 21.36
CA HIS A 304 3.29 -10.99 20.75
C HIS A 304 2.94 -12.41 20.37
N ASP A 305 1.66 -12.77 20.51
CA ASP A 305 1.10 -13.90 19.78
C ASP A 305 0.65 -13.42 18.39
N PRO A 306 1.31 -13.84 17.29
CA PRO A 306 0.86 -13.39 15.98
C PRO A 306 -0.54 -13.92 15.64
N HIS A 307 -1.04 -14.99 16.26
CA HIS A 307 -2.33 -15.58 15.87
C HIS A 307 -3.54 -14.93 16.53
N ARG A 308 -3.33 -14.00 17.48
CA ARG A 308 -4.38 -13.51 18.38
C ARG A 308 -4.39 -12.00 18.47
N SER A 309 -5.46 -11.47 19.07
CA SER A 309 -5.62 -10.04 19.22
C SER A 309 -4.75 -9.50 20.34
N VAL A 310 -4.02 -8.41 20.06
CA VAL A 310 -3.18 -7.71 21.06
C VAL A 310 -4.01 -7.06 22.19
N PHE A 311 -5.33 -7.00 22.04
CA PHE A 311 -6.25 -6.46 23.04
C PHE A 311 -6.66 -7.49 24.11
N GLU A 312 -6.28 -8.75 23.95
CA GLU A 312 -6.59 -9.80 24.92
C GLU A 312 -5.73 -9.69 26.18
N THR A 313 -6.32 -10.01 27.35
CA THR A 313 -5.63 -9.90 28.64
C THR A 313 -4.34 -10.72 28.71
N ARG A 314 -4.33 -11.94 28.16
CA ARG A 314 -3.15 -12.82 28.13
C ARG A 314 -1.96 -12.23 27.38
N GLU A 315 -2.20 -11.34 26.42
CA GLU A 315 -1.11 -10.71 25.67
C GLU A 315 -0.30 -9.80 26.59
N ARG A 316 -0.95 -9.12 27.53
CA ARG A 316 -0.26 -8.29 28.53
C ARG A 316 0.66 -9.11 29.43
N GLU A 317 0.26 -10.33 29.78
CA GLU A 317 1.07 -11.27 30.56
C GLU A 317 2.28 -11.75 29.77
N ARG A 318 2.10 -12.07 28.48
CA ARG A 318 3.18 -12.44 27.56
C ARG A 318 4.22 -11.33 27.44
N VAL A 319 3.77 -10.09 27.22
CA VAL A 319 4.64 -8.90 27.15
C VAL A 319 5.41 -8.71 28.45
N ARG A 320 4.74 -8.82 29.62
CA ARG A 320 5.42 -8.73 30.92
C ARG A 320 6.49 -9.82 31.07
N ALA A 321 6.15 -11.07 30.73
CA ALA A 321 7.08 -12.19 30.79
C ALA A 321 8.30 -11.99 29.88
N ALA A 322 8.13 -11.35 28.72
CA ALA A 322 9.25 -11.00 27.85
C ALA A 322 10.24 -10.04 28.52
N CYS A 323 9.73 -9.02 29.23
CA CYS A 323 10.58 -8.09 29.99
C CYS A 323 11.35 -8.80 31.12
N THR A 324 10.65 -9.60 31.92
CA THR A 324 11.21 -10.21 33.13
C THR A 324 12.23 -11.31 32.84
N ARG A 325 12.28 -11.86 31.61
CA ARG A 325 13.38 -12.74 31.16
C ARG A 325 14.78 -12.13 31.32
N CYS A 326 14.89 -10.80 31.21
CA CYS A 326 16.16 -10.08 31.40
C CYS A 326 16.14 -9.16 32.62
N HIS A 327 14.96 -8.70 33.04
CA HIS A 327 14.77 -7.74 34.12
C HIS A 327 14.20 -8.36 35.41
N ALA A 328 14.35 -9.68 35.64
CA ALA A 328 13.81 -10.36 36.83
C ALA A 328 14.32 -9.77 38.16
N SER A 329 15.63 -9.43 38.24
CA SER A 329 16.20 -8.75 39.40
C SER A 329 15.64 -7.33 39.58
N ASP A 330 15.28 -6.69 38.48
CA ASP A 330 14.62 -5.38 38.48
C ASP A 330 13.16 -5.50 38.88
N GLU A 331 12.44 -6.61 38.66
CA GLU A 331 11.03 -6.71 39.06
C GLU A 331 10.88 -6.68 40.59
N ALA A 332 11.70 -7.44 41.33
CA ALA A 332 11.72 -7.39 42.78
C ALA A 332 12.26 -6.04 43.31
N ALA A 333 13.25 -5.45 42.63
CA ALA A 333 13.79 -4.13 43.00
C ALA A 333 12.80 -2.99 42.70
N VAL A 334 12.14 -2.98 41.53
CA VAL A 334 11.11 -2.03 41.05
C VAL A 334 9.78 -2.21 41.76
N LEU A 335 9.52 -3.34 42.42
CA LEU A 335 8.41 -3.48 43.37
C LEU A 335 8.86 -3.33 44.83
N GLY A 336 10.15 -3.05 45.06
CA GLY A 336 10.74 -2.75 46.36
C GLY A 336 10.75 -1.26 46.71
N ARG A 337 11.01 -0.94 47.99
CA ARG A 337 11.13 0.44 48.47
C ARG A 337 12.40 1.14 47.94
N ASP A 338 13.47 0.38 47.70
CA ASP A 338 14.78 0.87 47.26
C ASP A 338 15.00 0.77 45.73
N ALA A 339 13.92 0.79 44.95
CA ALA A 339 13.98 0.69 43.49
C ALA A 339 14.81 1.82 42.85
N PRO A 340 15.55 1.55 41.76
CA PRO A 340 16.17 2.59 40.94
C PRO A 340 15.16 3.46 40.16
N CYS A 341 13.86 3.21 40.32
CA CYS A 341 12.77 3.97 39.71
C CYS A 341 12.25 5.03 40.68
N SER A 342 12.29 6.30 40.26
CA SER A 342 11.86 7.46 41.06
C SER A 342 10.34 7.57 41.27
N GLU A 343 9.54 6.72 40.62
CA GLU A 343 8.09 6.72 40.80
C GLU A 343 7.67 6.06 42.13
N PRO A 344 6.57 6.49 42.78
CA PRO A 344 6.08 5.88 44.00
C PRO A 344 5.68 4.40 43.82
N LEU A 345 5.95 3.56 44.81
CA LEU A 345 5.61 2.12 44.75
C LEU A 345 4.12 1.87 44.48
N ALA A 346 3.23 2.67 45.08
CA ALA A 346 1.79 2.58 44.85
C ALA A 346 1.40 2.79 43.37
N ARG A 347 2.15 3.63 42.64
CA ARG A 347 1.95 3.85 41.20
C ARG A 347 2.59 2.74 40.36
N ARG A 348 3.77 2.25 40.77
CA ARG A 348 4.46 1.12 40.13
C ARG A 348 3.65 -0.18 40.19
N ALA A 349 3.00 -0.45 41.33
CA ALA A 349 2.25 -1.68 41.56
C ALA A 349 0.97 -1.82 40.72
N THR A 350 0.46 -0.72 40.14
CA THR A 350 -0.81 -0.70 39.39
C THR A 350 -0.64 -0.52 37.88
N LYS A 351 0.61 -0.47 37.39
CA LYS A 351 0.94 -0.22 35.98
C LYS A 351 1.73 -1.38 35.37
N ALA A 352 1.53 -1.63 34.08
CA ALA A 352 2.37 -2.54 33.32
C ALA A 352 3.70 -1.85 32.93
N CYS A 353 4.75 -2.63 32.69
CA CYS A 353 6.06 -2.09 32.28
C CYS A 353 5.94 -1.18 31.05
N VAL A 354 5.12 -1.58 30.07
CA VAL A 354 4.88 -0.84 28.84
C VAL A 354 4.13 0.47 29.04
N ASP A 355 3.37 0.65 30.13
CA ASP A 355 2.67 1.91 30.40
C ASP A 355 3.63 3.08 30.68
N CYS A 356 4.90 2.78 31.02
CA CYS A 356 5.94 3.77 31.28
C CYS A 356 7.14 3.66 30.33
N HIS A 357 7.48 2.45 29.86
CA HIS A 357 8.69 2.21 29.05
C HIS A 357 8.43 2.13 27.54
N ALA A 358 7.19 1.88 27.12
CA ALA A 358 6.78 2.01 25.73
C ALA A 358 5.98 3.30 25.58
N ARG A 359 6.54 4.29 24.89
CA ARG A 359 5.91 5.60 24.75
C ARG A 359 4.61 5.48 23.96
N ARG A 360 3.47 5.78 24.58
CA ARG A 360 2.21 5.95 23.86
C ARG A 360 2.19 7.34 23.21
N THR A 361 1.98 7.40 21.90
CA THR A 361 2.08 8.65 21.13
C THR A 361 1.12 8.65 19.95
N ALA A 362 0.66 9.85 19.56
CA ALA A 362 0.00 10.03 18.27
C ALA A 362 1.03 9.83 17.14
N PRO A 363 0.72 9.01 16.12
CA PRO A 363 1.48 8.97 14.89
C PRO A 363 1.15 10.21 14.03
N PHE A 364 2.01 10.55 13.07
CA PHE A 364 1.84 11.76 12.26
C PHE A 364 0.95 11.59 11.02
N ASP A 365 0.65 10.35 10.64
CA ASP A 365 0.02 9.96 9.37
C ASP A 365 -1.42 9.46 9.53
N VAL A 366 -1.90 9.28 10.77
CA VAL A 366 -3.29 8.90 11.08
C VAL A 366 -3.82 9.78 12.21
N ALA A 367 -4.99 10.41 12.00
CA ALA A 367 -5.62 11.26 13.00
C ALA A 367 -6.23 10.45 14.16
N ASP A 368 -6.35 11.08 15.33
CA ASP A 368 -7.16 10.64 16.47
C ASP A 368 -6.92 9.19 16.97
N VAL A 369 -5.75 8.63 16.66
CA VAL A 369 -5.27 7.34 17.18
C VAL A 369 -3.97 7.50 17.94
N GLU A 370 -3.71 6.60 18.89
CA GLU A 370 -2.43 6.51 19.61
C GLU A 370 -1.85 5.11 19.46
N ILE A 371 -0.53 5.03 19.28
CA ILE A 371 0.22 3.77 19.20
C ILE A 371 1.31 3.71 20.25
N PHE A 372 1.79 2.50 20.54
CA PHE A 372 3.00 2.31 21.35
C PHE A 372 4.24 2.37 20.45
N ASP A 373 5.15 3.28 20.78
CA ASP A 373 6.48 3.35 20.18
C ASP A 373 7.28 2.10 20.59
N HIS A 374 7.72 1.34 19.59
CA HIS A 374 8.50 0.11 19.80
C HIS A 374 9.98 0.39 20.12
N LYS A 375 10.40 1.67 20.13
CA LYS A 375 11.65 2.10 20.75
C LYS A 375 11.46 2.11 22.26
N ILE A 376 11.44 0.92 22.85
CA ILE A 376 11.30 0.72 24.30
C ILE A 376 12.54 1.30 24.98
N GLU A 377 12.32 2.21 25.92
CA GLU A 377 13.38 3.00 26.55
C GLU A 377 13.17 3.16 28.06
N ARG A 378 14.27 3.33 28.80
CA ARG A 378 14.19 3.60 30.25
C ARG A 378 13.49 4.92 30.55
N LYS A 379 13.71 5.94 29.71
CA LYS A 379 13.13 7.28 29.82
C LYS A 379 12.62 7.70 28.44
N PRO A 380 11.40 7.27 28.06
CA PRO A 380 10.88 7.62 26.74
C PRO A 380 10.63 9.12 26.62
N LEU A 381 10.63 9.62 25.38
CA LEU A 381 10.26 10.99 25.07
C LEU A 381 8.80 11.28 25.46
N ALA A 382 8.47 12.56 25.67
CA ALA A 382 7.09 12.97 25.81
C ALA A 382 6.26 12.57 24.56
N PRO A 383 4.99 12.16 24.70
CA PRO A 383 4.12 11.89 23.56
C PRO A 383 4.09 13.05 22.58
N SER A 384 4.17 12.75 21.28
CA SER A 384 3.98 13.76 20.24
C SER A 384 2.52 14.19 20.23
N LYS A 385 2.30 15.45 19.89
CA LYS A 385 0.97 15.96 19.55
C LYS A 385 0.86 15.96 18.03
N LEU A 386 -0.20 15.39 17.49
CA LEU A 386 -0.48 15.52 16.07
C LEU A 386 -0.78 17.00 15.78
N ALA A 387 0.11 17.65 15.03
CA ALA A 387 -0.08 19.04 14.61
C ALA A 387 -0.79 19.11 13.25
N ALA A 388 -0.33 18.30 12.28
CA ALA A 388 -0.92 18.16 10.96
C ALA A 388 -0.57 16.78 10.39
N ILE A 389 -1.50 16.17 9.64
CA ILE A 389 -1.24 14.91 8.93
C ILE A 389 -0.18 15.13 7.85
N ARG A 390 0.72 14.15 7.71
CA ARG A 390 1.68 14.03 6.61
C ARG A 390 1.84 12.58 6.17
N VAL A 391 2.20 12.35 4.91
CA VAL A 391 2.35 10.99 4.35
C VAL A 391 3.79 10.47 4.46
N LYS A 392 4.79 11.36 4.36
CA LYS A 392 6.21 11.00 4.42
C LYS A 392 6.80 11.35 5.78
N GLN A 393 7.65 10.46 6.28
CA GLN A 393 8.44 10.59 7.50
C GLN A 393 9.47 11.71 7.37
N SER A 394 10.18 11.78 6.25
CA SER A 394 11.16 12.83 6.00
C SER A 394 10.47 14.18 5.79
N ARG A 395 10.92 15.22 6.49
CA ARG A 395 10.39 16.58 6.34
C ARG A 395 11.19 17.39 5.32
N GLY A 396 12.52 17.30 5.39
CA GLY A 396 13.44 17.91 4.42
C GLY A 396 13.67 17.07 3.17
N GLY A 397 13.04 15.89 3.11
CA GLY A 397 13.22 14.91 2.06
C GLY A 397 14.46 14.03 2.23
N GLU A 398 15.34 14.29 3.19
CA GLU A 398 16.50 13.45 3.47
C GLU A 398 16.11 12.01 3.85
N LEU A 399 16.56 11.05 3.06
CA LEU A 399 16.28 9.63 3.21
C LEU A 399 17.52 8.88 3.69
N LYS A 400 17.30 7.78 4.41
CA LYS A 400 18.34 6.79 4.74
C LYS A 400 17.86 5.39 4.40
N ARG A 401 18.78 4.51 4.00
CA ARG A 401 18.50 3.07 3.86
C ARG A 401 18.26 2.48 5.25
N PHE A 402 17.14 1.78 5.42
CA PHE A 402 16.89 0.97 6.61
C PHE A 402 17.92 -0.15 6.73
N ARG A 403 18.35 -0.47 7.96
CA ARG A 403 19.39 -1.47 8.22
C ARG A 403 19.02 -2.35 9.42
N TRP A 404 19.31 -3.64 9.30
CA TRP A 404 19.36 -4.50 10.47
C TRP A 404 20.63 -4.18 11.31
N PRO A 405 20.52 -4.11 12.65
CA PRO A 405 21.68 -3.84 13.50
C PRO A 405 22.81 -4.87 13.27
N GLY A 406 24.02 -4.38 13.03
CA GLY A 406 25.21 -5.21 12.86
C GLY A 406 25.26 -6.03 11.56
N ARG A 407 24.42 -5.74 10.57
CA ARG A 407 24.41 -6.43 9.27
C ARG A 407 24.75 -5.49 8.11
N PRO A 408 25.44 -5.99 7.07
CA PRO A 408 25.63 -5.23 5.84
C PRO A 408 24.31 -5.03 5.10
N VAL A 409 24.20 -3.93 4.35
CA VAL A 409 23.05 -3.64 3.50
C VAL A 409 23.49 -3.73 2.04
N PRO A 410 22.82 -4.54 1.21
CA PRO A 410 23.12 -4.61 -0.22
C PRO A 410 22.91 -3.25 -0.90
N LEU A 411 23.82 -2.90 -1.82
CA LEU A 411 23.74 -1.71 -2.68
C LEU A 411 23.59 -0.40 -1.91
N ASP A 412 24.21 -0.34 -0.73
CA ASP A 412 24.19 0.86 0.10
C ASP A 412 25.01 1.99 -0.53
N GLY A 413 24.41 3.18 -0.65
CA GLY A 413 25.02 4.32 -1.34
C GLY A 413 25.00 4.23 -2.87
N ASP A 414 24.30 3.26 -3.47
CA ASP A 414 24.17 3.18 -4.92
C ASP A 414 23.28 4.33 -5.46
N PRO A 415 23.77 5.15 -6.42
CA PRO A 415 23.03 6.32 -6.88
C PRO A 415 21.76 5.96 -7.67
N GLY A 416 21.70 4.80 -8.33
CA GLY A 416 20.50 4.38 -9.05
C GLY A 416 19.41 3.90 -8.08
N LEU A 417 19.80 3.23 -7.01
CA LEU A 417 18.89 2.83 -5.95
C LEU A 417 18.40 4.05 -5.13
N GLU A 418 19.27 5.01 -4.85
CA GLU A 418 18.90 6.29 -4.24
C GLU A 418 17.93 7.10 -5.13
N LEU A 419 18.16 7.14 -6.45
CA LEU A 419 17.24 7.74 -7.41
C LEU A 419 15.85 7.10 -7.30
N LEU A 420 15.77 5.77 -7.26
CA LEU A 420 14.51 5.05 -7.08
C LEU A 420 13.84 5.37 -5.74
N GLY A 421 14.62 5.40 -4.65
CA GLY A 421 14.12 5.77 -3.32
C GLY A 421 13.56 7.19 -3.28
N LEU A 422 14.24 8.16 -3.90
CA LEU A 422 13.78 9.55 -3.99
C LEU A 422 12.50 9.67 -4.81
N VAL A 423 12.37 8.97 -5.94
CA VAL A 423 11.11 8.96 -6.71
C VAL A 423 9.98 8.33 -5.90
N GLY A 424 10.21 7.19 -5.24
CA GLY A 424 9.20 6.57 -4.37
C GLY A 424 8.80 7.42 -3.17
N ALA A 425 9.66 8.35 -2.75
CA ALA A 425 9.40 9.35 -1.72
C ALA A 425 8.83 10.67 -2.26
N ASP A 426 8.38 10.71 -3.52
CA ASP A 426 7.82 11.89 -4.21
C ASP A 426 8.80 13.06 -4.39
N GLN A 427 10.10 12.78 -4.55
CA GLN A 427 11.18 13.77 -4.68
C GLN A 427 11.85 13.73 -6.06
N ALA A 428 11.04 13.82 -7.12
CA ALA A 428 11.52 13.72 -8.50
C ALA A 428 12.62 14.73 -8.87
N GLU A 429 12.55 15.97 -8.35
CA GLU A 429 13.57 16.99 -8.63
C GLU A 429 14.96 16.63 -8.06
N ARG A 430 15.00 16.06 -6.86
CA ARG A 430 16.24 15.57 -6.26
C ARG A 430 16.73 14.31 -6.95
N ALA A 431 15.83 13.41 -7.32
CA ALA A 431 16.15 12.22 -8.08
C ALA A 431 16.77 12.56 -9.45
N LEU A 432 16.33 13.65 -10.09
CA LEU A 432 16.89 14.12 -11.36
C LEU A 432 18.38 14.49 -11.25
N ALA A 433 18.86 14.94 -10.08
CA ALA A 433 20.28 15.21 -9.86
C ALA A 433 21.17 13.95 -9.97
N LEU A 434 20.58 12.76 -9.80
CA LEU A 434 21.26 11.46 -9.90
C LEU A 434 21.08 10.79 -11.27
N VAL A 435 20.35 11.41 -12.21
CA VAL A 435 19.90 10.75 -13.46
C VAL A 435 21.04 10.32 -14.39
N ASP A 436 22.20 10.98 -14.30
CA ASP A 436 23.40 10.67 -15.09
C ASP A 436 24.47 9.92 -14.29
N ALA A 437 24.25 9.69 -13.00
CA ALA A 437 25.14 8.88 -12.20
C ALA A 437 25.10 7.42 -12.67
N LYS A 438 26.27 6.76 -12.69
CA LYS A 438 26.38 5.35 -13.07
C LYS A 438 26.05 4.48 -11.85
N PRO A 439 24.98 3.68 -11.88
CA PRO A 439 24.68 2.77 -10.79
C PRO A 439 25.46 1.46 -10.93
N ASP A 440 25.39 0.64 -9.91
CA ASP A 440 25.89 -0.73 -9.89
C ASP A 440 25.19 -1.59 -10.95
N ALA A 441 25.91 -2.57 -11.49
CA ALA A 441 25.41 -3.47 -12.51
C ALA A 441 24.15 -4.26 -12.07
N ALA A 442 23.96 -4.49 -10.76
CA ALA A 442 22.73 -5.09 -10.24
C ALA A 442 21.52 -4.17 -10.43
N VAL A 443 21.67 -2.87 -10.20
CA VAL A 443 20.60 -1.87 -10.40
C VAL A 443 20.37 -1.62 -11.90
N GLU A 444 21.41 -1.66 -12.73
CA GLU A 444 21.25 -1.57 -14.19
C GLU A 444 20.44 -2.72 -14.81
N ARG A 445 20.27 -3.84 -14.08
CA ARG A 445 19.41 -4.97 -14.49
C ARG A 445 17.96 -4.81 -14.07
N LEU A 446 17.62 -3.79 -13.28
CA LEU A 446 16.26 -3.52 -12.85
C LEU A 446 15.49 -2.74 -13.92
N ALA A 447 14.38 -3.30 -14.40
CA ALA A 447 13.49 -2.63 -15.36
C ALA A 447 12.93 -1.32 -14.77
N ILE A 448 12.57 -1.33 -13.48
CA ILE A 448 12.04 -0.17 -12.77
C ILE A 448 13.03 1.00 -12.71
N TYR A 449 14.34 0.73 -12.63
CA TYR A 449 15.38 1.77 -12.69
C TYR A 449 15.31 2.54 -14.01
N HIS A 450 15.34 1.82 -15.13
CA HIS A 450 15.32 2.43 -16.46
C HIS A 450 13.97 3.07 -16.79
N HIS A 451 12.86 2.50 -16.33
CA HIS A 451 11.53 3.12 -16.46
C HIS A 451 11.49 4.48 -15.74
N THR A 452 11.92 4.50 -14.48
CA THR A 452 11.92 5.70 -13.64
C THR A 452 12.88 6.76 -14.19
N ARG A 453 14.08 6.35 -14.59
CA ARG A 453 15.05 7.21 -15.27
C ARG A 453 14.48 7.81 -16.55
N GLY A 454 13.74 7.03 -17.34
CA GLY A 454 13.05 7.51 -18.54
C GLY A 454 12.07 8.63 -18.24
N GLY A 455 11.24 8.48 -17.20
CA GLY A 455 10.28 9.51 -16.78
C GLY A 455 10.94 10.81 -16.30
N LEU A 456 12.05 10.71 -15.55
CA LEU A 456 12.83 11.87 -15.13
C LEU A 456 13.48 12.60 -16.31
N LEU A 457 14.01 11.86 -17.30
CA LEU A 457 14.60 12.46 -18.50
C LEU A 457 13.54 13.11 -19.39
N GLU A 458 12.36 12.52 -19.47
CA GLU A 458 11.21 13.07 -20.19
C GLU A 458 10.76 14.40 -19.59
N SER A 459 10.59 14.48 -18.27
CA SER A 459 10.22 15.74 -17.59
C SER A 459 11.28 16.83 -17.74
N ALA A 460 12.56 16.44 -17.81
CA ALA A 460 13.69 17.31 -18.14
C ALA A 460 13.82 17.63 -19.64
N ARG A 461 12.88 17.18 -20.48
CA ARG A 461 12.85 17.35 -21.95
C ARG A 461 14.06 16.75 -22.69
N ARG A 462 14.77 15.81 -22.06
CA ARG A 462 15.87 15.05 -22.66
C ARG A 462 15.33 13.82 -23.41
N PHE A 463 14.47 14.07 -24.41
CA PHE A 463 13.64 13.04 -25.05
C PHE A 463 14.43 11.88 -25.67
N GLU A 464 15.58 12.16 -26.29
CA GLU A 464 16.44 11.11 -26.87
C GLU A 464 17.05 10.19 -25.81
N ASP A 465 17.39 10.72 -24.63
CA ASP A 465 17.89 9.92 -23.51
C ASP A 465 16.76 9.17 -22.81
N ALA A 466 15.59 9.81 -22.66
CA ALA A 466 14.37 9.18 -22.15
C ALA A 466 13.99 7.98 -23.02
N ARG A 467 14.03 8.12 -24.36
CA ARG A 467 13.79 7.04 -25.31
C ARG A 467 14.72 5.85 -25.05
N LYS A 468 16.03 6.09 -24.91
CA LYS A 468 17.01 5.02 -24.65
C LYS A 468 16.73 4.32 -23.32
N ALA A 469 16.38 5.07 -22.28
CA ALA A 469 16.03 4.51 -20.98
C ALA A 469 14.77 3.64 -21.07
N TYR A 470 13.68 4.13 -21.68
CA TYR A 470 12.46 3.34 -21.87
C TYR A 470 12.66 2.11 -22.76
N LEU A 471 13.48 2.18 -23.81
CA LEU A 471 13.85 1.01 -24.62
C LEU A 471 14.60 -0.03 -23.78
N ARG A 472 15.50 0.41 -22.89
CA ARG A 472 16.20 -0.49 -21.97
C ARG A 472 15.25 -1.11 -20.95
N ALA A 473 14.31 -0.34 -20.41
CA ALA A 473 13.26 -0.85 -19.51
C ALA A 473 12.41 -1.93 -20.22
N LYS A 474 11.94 -1.65 -21.44
CA LYS A 474 11.19 -2.61 -22.27
C LYS A 474 11.98 -3.88 -22.59
N LEU A 475 13.30 -3.78 -22.76
CA LEU A 475 14.16 -4.95 -22.97
C LEU A 475 14.26 -5.84 -21.73
N LEU A 476 14.22 -5.25 -20.53
CA LEU A 476 14.30 -5.97 -19.26
C LEU A 476 12.93 -6.52 -18.82
N ASP A 477 11.85 -5.83 -19.18
CA ASP A 477 10.48 -6.24 -18.98
C ASP A 477 9.63 -5.82 -20.19
N ALA A 478 9.44 -6.76 -21.12
CA ALA A 478 8.65 -6.53 -22.32
C ALA A 478 7.14 -6.46 -22.05
N GLY A 479 6.68 -6.98 -20.90
CA GLY A 479 5.28 -7.00 -20.50
C GLY A 479 4.79 -5.65 -19.97
N SER A 480 5.70 -4.80 -19.47
CA SER A 480 5.37 -3.50 -18.86
C SER A 480 4.56 -2.58 -19.77
N ALA A 481 3.23 -2.56 -19.59
CA ALA A 481 2.33 -1.66 -20.32
C ALA A 481 2.64 -0.18 -20.02
N ALA A 482 2.93 0.16 -18.75
CA ALA A 482 3.30 1.52 -18.36
C ALA A 482 4.55 2.03 -19.11
N THR A 483 5.59 1.20 -19.22
CA THR A 483 6.81 1.54 -19.98
C THR A 483 6.50 1.76 -21.45
N ARG A 484 5.69 0.89 -22.08
CA ARG A 484 5.32 1.00 -23.49
C ARG A 484 4.46 2.24 -23.78
N ILE A 485 3.55 2.60 -22.87
CA ILE A 485 2.72 3.82 -22.97
C ILE A 485 3.58 5.09 -22.97
N ASN A 486 4.55 5.18 -22.05
CA ASN A 486 5.42 6.35 -21.98
C ASN A 486 6.41 6.38 -23.15
N LEU A 487 6.96 5.22 -23.54
CA LEU A 487 7.81 5.10 -24.72
C LEU A 487 7.09 5.59 -25.98
N GLY A 488 5.82 5.23 -26.17
CA GLY A 488 5.02 5.66 -27.32
C GLY A 488 4.90 7.18 -27.44
N LEU A 489 4.68 7.86 -26.32
CA LEU A 489 4.63 9.33 -26.28
C LEU A 489 6.01 9.95 -26.56
N VAL A 490 7.07 9.45 -25.92
CA VAL A 490 8.44 9.95 -26.11
C VAL A 490 8.95 9.71 -27.54
N LEU A 491 8.57 8.62 -28.19
CA LEU A 491 8.88 8.38 -29.60
C LEU A 491 8.31 9.49 -30.50
N ALA A 492 7.06 9.90 -30.28
CA ALA A 492 6.47 11.00 -31.02
C ALA A 492 7.21 12.34 -30.77
N GLN A 493 7.62 12.60 -29.53
CA GLN A 493 8.44 13.78 -29.19
C GLN A 493 9.83 13.76 -29.85
N CYS A 494 10.36 12.57 -30.17
CA CYS A 494 11.59 12.39 -30.93
C CYS A 494 11.38 12.41 -32.46
N GLY A 495 10.20 12.81 -32.95
CA GLY A 495 9.86 12.82 -34.37
C GLY A 495 9.57 11.43 -34.96
N LYS A 496 9.44 10.41 -34.12
CA LYS A 496 9.13 9.01 -34.50
C LYS A 496 7.68 8.66 -34.19
N ALA A 497 6.76 9.53 -34.59
CA ALA A 497 5.35 9.41 -34.24
C ALA A 497 4.71 8.11 -34.75
N SER A 498 5.10 7.60 -35.92
CA SER A 498 4.63 6.31 -36.44
C SER A 498 5.04 5.13 -35.55
N ASP A 499 6.29 5.11 -35.07
CA ASP A 499 6.77 4.07 -34.15
C ASP A 499 6.02 4.18 -32.81
N GLY A 500 5.82 5.41 -32.32
CA GLY A 500 5.06 5.66 -31.10
C GLY A 500 3.60 5.20 -31.19
N LEU A 501 2.96 5.41 -32.34
CA LEU A 501 1.60 4.94 -32.61
C LEU A 501 1.53 3.42 -32.60
N ALA A 502 2.48 2.73 -33.24
CA ALA A 502 2.52 1.26 -33.28
C ALA A 502 2.66 0.63 -31.88
N GLU A 503 3.49 1.23 -31.01
CA GLU A 503 3.61 0.81 -29.61
C GLU A 503 2.28 0.99 -28.85
N LEU A 504 1.63 2.14 -29.00
CA LEU A 504 0.38 2.44 -28.32
C LEU A 504 -0.79 1.58 -28.84
N ASP A 505 -0.82 1.27 -30.13
CA ASP A 505 -1.79 0.34 -30.72
C ASP A 505 -1.66 -1.07 -30.16
N ALA A 506 -0.43 -1.55 -29.94
CA ALA A 506 -0.22 -2.84 -29.28
C ALA A 506 -0.77 -2.83 -27.85
N VAL A 507 -0.45 -1.78 -27.07
CA VAL A 507 -0.95 -1.65 -25.70
C VAL A 507 -2.48 -1.58 -25.64
N VAL A 508 -3.13 -0.80 -26.50
CA VAL A 508 -4.61 -0.70 -26.49
C VAL A 508 -5.27 -2.03 -26.86
N ARG A 509 -4.64 -2.83 -27.74
CA ARG A 509 -5.14 -4.17 -28.09
C ARG A 509 -5.03 -5.15 -26.94
N GLU A 510 -3.93 -5.11 -26.20
CA GLU A 510 -3.67 -5.98 -25.04
C GLU A 510 -4.45 -5.53 -23.80
N HIS A 511 -4.62 -4.22 -23.61
CA HIS A 511 -5.20 -3.58 -22.45
C HIS A 511 -6.23 -2.52 -22.85
N PRO A 512 -7.42 -2.93 -23.36
CA PRO A 512 -8.43 -2.01 -23.87
C PRO A 512 -9.01 -1.07 -22.79
N ALA A 513 -8.86 -1.40 -21.50
CA ALA A 513 -9.26 -0.55 -20.39
C ALA A 513 -8.21 0.52 -20.01
N SER A 514 -7.13 0.66 -20.79
CA SER A 514 -6.07 1.65 -20.56
C SER A 514 -6.44 3.03 -21.13
N ASP A 515 -7.12 3.83 -20.33
CA ASP A 515 -7.36 5.25 -20.60
C ASP A 515 -6.06 6.04 -20.86
N GLY A 516 -4.98 5.72 -20.14
CA GLY A 516 -3.65 6.33 -20.36
C GLY A 516 -3.08 6.06 -21.74
N ALA A 517 -3.18 4.82 -22.24
CA ALA A 517 -2.75 4.48 -23.59
C ALA A 517 -3.59 5.20 -24.65
N LEU A 518 -4.92 5.23 -24.48
CA LEU A 518 -5.84 5.93 -25.38
C LEU A 518 -5.55 7.43 -25.43
N ARG A 519 -5.34 8.09 -24.29
CA ARG A 519 -4.96 9.51 -24.25
C ARG A 519 -3.63 9.78 -24.96
N ASN A 520 -2.59 8.99 -24.68
CA ASN A 520 -1.31 9.16 -25.35
C ASN A 520 -1.44 8.91 -26.86
N ARG A 521 -2.21 7.89 -27.26
CA ARG A 521 -2.47 7.58 -28.67
C ARG A 521 -3.20 8.71 -29.37
N ALA A 522 -4.17 9.35 -28.72
CA ALA A 522 -4.83 10.54 -29.24
C ALA A 522 -3.85 11.69 -29.51
N LEU A 523 -2.91 11.95 -28.59
CA LEU A 523 -1.88 12.97 -28.79
C LEU A 523 -0.97 12.65 -29.99
N VAL A 524 -0.56 11.39 -30.13
CA VAL A 524 0.26 10.94 -31.26
C VAL A 524 -0.51 11.04 -32.59
N LYS A 525 -1.78 10.63 -32.61
CA LYS A 525 -2.66 10.77 -33.80
C LYS A 525 -2.86 12.23 -34.21
N LEU A 526 -3.05 13.14 -33.25
CA LEU A 526 -3.09 14.59 -33.54
C LEU A 526 -1.80 15.09 -34.19
N ALA A 527 -0.63 14.65 -33.69
CA ALA A 527 0.66 15.01 -34.28
C ALA A 527 0.84 14.47 -35.72
N LEU A 528 0.15 13.36 -36.04
CA LEU A 528 0.11 12.77 -37.38
C LEU A 528 -1.03 13.33 -38.26
N GLY A 529 -1.85 14.26 -37.76
CA GLY A 529 -2.97 14.85 -38.49
C GLY A 529 -4.28 14.04 -38.46
N ASP A 530 -4.35 12.94 -37.72
CA ASP A 530 -5.55 12.12 -37.54
C ASP A 530 -6.43 12.64 -36.39
N ALA A 531 -7.10 13.77 -36.63
CA ALA A 531 -8.01 14.37 -35.64
C ALA A 531 -9.22 13.47 -35.32
N ALA A 532 -9.74 12.74 -36.31
CA ALA A 532 -10.89 11.86 -36.14
C ALA A 532 -10.56 10.66 -35.23
N GLY A 533 -9.42 10.01 -35.46
CA GLY A 533 -8.96 8.91 -34.62
C GLY A 533 -8.55 9.37 -33.21
N ALA A 534 -8.02 10.59 -33.07
CA ALA A 534 -7.74 11.17 -31.77
C ALA A 534 -9.02 11.46 -30.97
N ARG A 535 -10.08 11.97 -31.63
CA ARG A 535 -11.39 12.16 -31.02
C ARG A 535 -11.97 10.84 -30.51
N ALA A 536 -11.94 9.79 -31.35
CA ALA A 536 -12.42 8.46 -30.96
C ALA A 536 -11.68 7.90 -29.73
N ASP A 537 -10.36 8.08 -29.67
CA ASP A 537 -9.56 7.64 -28.53
C ASP A 537 -9.87 8.42 -27.25
N LEU A 538 -10.07 9.75 -27.34
CA LEU A 538 -10.45 10.57 -26.19
C LEU A 538 -11.88 10.26 -25.71
N GLU A 539 -12.82 10.00 -26.63
CA GLU A 539 -14.18 9.55 -26.29
C GLU A 539 -14.12 8.20 -25.55
N ALA A 540 -13.34 7.25 -26.05
CA ALA A 540 -13.13 5.95 -25.38
C ALA A 540 -12.46 6.10 -24.00
N ALA A 541 -11.43 6.94 -23.89
CA ALA A 541 -10.78 7.21 -22.60
C ALA A 541 -11.75 7.86 -21.59
N HIS A 542 -12.58 8.80 -22.05
CA HIS A 542 -13.59 9.46 -21.22
C HIS A 542 -14.69 8.49 -20.76
N ALA A 543 -15.09 7.56 -21.63
CA ALA A 543 -16.07 6.53 -21.27
C ALA A 543 -15.54 5.55 -20.21
N LEU A 544 -14.24 5.23 -20.23
CA LEU A 544 -13.60 4.41 -19.21
C LEU A 544 -13.46 5.16 -17.88
N LEU A 545 -12.96 6.40 -17.93
CA LEU A 545 -12.76 7.24 -16.76
C LEU A 545 -12.97 8.71 -17.12
N ALA A 546 -14.18 9.19 -16.85
CA ALA A 546 -14.52 10.58 -17.10
C ALA A 546 -13.63 11.52 -16.28
N SER A 547 -12.97 12.45 -16.98
CA SER A 547 -12.10 13.47 -16.39
C SER A 547 -12.25 14.81 -17.10
N ALA A 548 -12.00 15.90 -16.37
CA ALA A 548 -12.02 17.23 -16.96
C ALA A 548 -10.97 17.38 -18.07
N ALA A 549 -9.80 16.74 -17.93
CA ALA A 549 -8.75 16.75 -18.96
C ALA A 549 -9.21 16.14 -20.29
N THR A 550 -9.85 14.97 -20.27
CA THR A 550 -10.38 14.33 -21.48
C THR A 550 -11.51 15.15 -22.10
N ALA A 551 -12.41 15.69 -21.29
CA ALA A 551 -13.48 16.58 -21.76
C ALA A 551 -12.92 17.87 -22.39
N ARG A 552 -11.92 18.51 -21.78
CA ARG A 552 -11.24 19.69 -22.36
C ARG A 552 -10.57 19.36 -23.69
N GLY A 553 -9.92 18.21 -23.82
CA GLY A 553 -9.32 17.73 -25.07
C GLY A 553 -10.36 17.56 -26.18
N LEU A 554 -11.52 16.95 -25.87
CA LEU A 554 -12.64 16.79 -26.81
C LEU A 554 -13.25 18.14 -27.22
N ALA A 555 -13.36 19.08 -26.28
CA ALA A 555 -13.81 20.44 -26.58
C ALA A 555 -12.86 21.16 -27.55
N GLU A 556 -11.55 21.00 -27.40
CA GLU A 556 -10.55 21.61 -28.29
C GLU A 556 -10.60 21.01 -29.70
N ILE A 557 -10.79 19.69 -29.83
CA ILE A 557 -10.97 19.06 -31.15
C ILE A 557 -12.25 19.61 -31.81
N ALA A 558 -13.37 19.61 -31.10
CA ALA A 558 -14.64 20.14 -31.62
C ALA A 558 -14.53 21.61 -32.07
N ARG A 559 -13.77 22.42 -31.32
CA ARG A 559 -13.49 23.81 -31.69
C ARG A 559 -12.76 23.92 -33.02
N ARG A 560 -11.74 23.09 -33.26
CA ARG A 560 -10.98 23.06 -34.53
C ARG A 560 -11.82 22.56 -35.70
N GLU A 561 -12.75 21.65 -35.43
CA GLU A 561 -13.73 21.14 -36.40
C GLU A 561 -14.89 22.12 -36.66
N ASN A 562 -14.96 23.25 -35.94
CA ASN A 562 -16.07 24.20 -35.94
C ASN A 562 -17.42 23.60 -35.49
N ASP A 563 -17.42 22.52 -34.72
CA ASP A 563 -18.62 21.97 -34.06
C ASP A 563 -18.86 22.69 -32.72
N ARG A 564 -19.60 23.80 -32.81
CA ARG A 564 -19.93 24.64 -31.66
C ARG A 564 -20.75 23.89 -30.59
N ALA A 565 -21.68 23.04 -31.01
CA ALA A 565 -22.55 22.32 -30.09
C ALA A 565 -21.76 21.28 -29.27
N ALA A 566 -20.88 20.51 -29.93
CA ALA A 566 -20.00 19.58 -29.24
C ALA A 566 -19.01 20.30 -28.32
N HIS A 567 -18.44 21.43 -28.77
CA HIS A 567 -17.54 22.25 -27.96
C HIS A 567 -18.18 22.71 -26.64
N GLU A 568 -19.37 23.31 -26.72
CA GLU A 568 -20.11 23.79 -25.53
C GLU A 568 -20.47 22.64 -24.57
N ARG A 569 -20.91 21.50 -25.11
CA ARG A 569 -21.23 20.28 -24.33
C ARG A 569 -20.01 19.77 -23.57
N TRP A 570 -18.86 19.62 -24.23
CA TRP A 570 -17.66 19.10 -23.59
C TRP A 570 -17.05 20.08 -22.56
N LEU A 571 -17.16 21.39 -22.79
CA LEU A 571 -16.80 22.38 -21.77
C LEU A 571 -17.73 22.32 -20.55
N ALA A 572 -19.03 22.08 -20.73
CA ALA A 572 -19.94 21.89 -19.62
C ALA A 572 -19.59 20.63 -18.81
N ALA A 573 -19.30 19.51 -19.49
CA ALA A 573 -18.82 18.28 -18.83
C ALA A 573 -17.51 18.50 -18.06
N ALA A 574 -16.55 19.25 -18.62
CA ALA A 574 -15.31 19.59 -17.94
C ALA A 574 -15.55 20.40 -16.66
N ARG A 575 -16.46 21.39 -16.69
CA ARG A 575 -16.83 22.18 -15.49
C ARG A 575 -17.54 21.35 -14.43
N ALA A 576 -18.39 20.41 -14.81
CA ALA A 576 -19.07 19.52 -13.86
C ALA A 576 -18.07 18.59 -13.15
N LEU A 577 -17.09 18.06 -13.90
CA LEU A 577 -16.06 17.17 -13.37
C LEU A 577 -15.02 17.92 -12.54
N ASP A 578 -14.81 19.22 -12.78
CA ASP A 578 -13.85 20.07 -12.09
C ASP A 578 -14.41 21.50 -11.89
N PRO A 579 -15.33 21.68 -10.93
CA PRO A 579 -16.00 22.96 -10.71
C PRO A 579 -15.07 24.04 -10.11
N VAL A 580 -13.90 23.64 -9.62
CA VAL A 580 -12.91 24.54 -9.00
C VAL A 580 -11.85 25.02 -10.00
N GLY A 581 -11.84 24.48 -11.23
CA GLY A 581 -10.97 24.92 -12.32
C GLY A 581 -9.50 24.56 -12.13
N ARG A 582 -9.22 23.29 -11.79
CA ARG A 582 -7.87 22.76 -11.55
C ARG A 582 -7.21 22.08 -12.77
#